data_AF-A0A022KXX9-F1
#
_entry.id   AF-A0A022KXX9-F1
#
_cell.length_a   1.000
_cell.length_b   1.000
_cell.length_c   1.000
_cell.angle_alpha   90.00
_cell.angle_beta   90.00
_cell.angle_gamma   90.00
#
_symmetry.space_group_name_H-M   'P 1'
#
loop_
_entity.id
_entity.type
_entity.pdbx_description
1 polymer ?
#
loop_
_entity_poly.entity_id
_entity_poly.type
_entity_poly.pdbx_seq_one_letter_code
_entity_poly.pdbx_strand_id
1 'polypeptide(L)'
;MEMYLMLKERAVAFRQDPEVQEALAYSGIEELAQPTLGEGESVEDLLADRSTYEDFDVDAAGARNYGFVRLNQLAMQHLLGFRA
;
A
#
# COMPACT_ATOMS: atom_id res chain seq x y z
N MET A 1 -1.56 -14.26 -28.20
CA MET A 1 -1.39 -14.13 -26.74
C MET A 1 -0.04 -13.57 -26.31
N GLU A 2 0.88 -13.26 -27.23
CA GLU A 2 2.25 -12.83 -26.91
C GLU A 2 2.33 -11.64 -25.94
N MET A 3 1.69 -10.52 -26.28
CA MET A 3 1.66 -9.33 -25.42
C MET A 3 1.14 -9.62 -24.01
N TYR A 4 0.09 -10.44 -23.90
CA TYR A 4 -0.48 -10.81 -22.60
C TYR A 4 0.53 -11.60 -21.76
N LEU A 5 1.17 -12.61 -22.35
CA LEU A 5 2.13 -13.46 -21.64
C LEU A 5 3.37 -12.65 -21.20
N MET A 6 3.85 -11.75 -22.04
CA MET A 6 4.95 -10.84 -21.74
C MET A 6 4.64 -9.93 -20.53
N LEU A 7 3.44 -9.35 -20.49
CA LEU A 7 3.00 -8.51 -19.37
C LEU A 7 2.76 -9.33 -18.10
N LYS A 8 2.20 -10.54 -18.22
CA LYS A 8 2.00 -11.46 -17.10
C LYS A 8 3.32 -11.80 -16.42
N GLU A 9 4.35 -12.16 -17.20
CA GLU A 9 5.68 -12.47 -16.69
C GLU A 9 6.25 -11.32 -15.83
N ARG A 10 6.23 -10.10 -16.36
CA ARG A 10 6.70 -8.89 -15.65
C ARG A 10 5.88 -8.57 -14.41
N ALA A 11 4.57 -8.74 -14.48
CA ALA A 11 3.69 -8.50 -13.34
C ALA A 11 3.93 -9.50 -12.19
N VAL A 12 4.23 -10.76 -12.52
CA VAL A 12 4.61 -11.77 -11.52
C VAL A 12 5.96 -11.43 -10.90
N ALA A 13 6.97 -11.12 -11.72
CA ALA A 13 8.30 -10.71 -11.23
C ALA A 13 8.21 -9.49 -10.30
N PHE A 14 7.43 -8.46 -10.68
CA PHE A 14 7.17 -7.29 -9.85
C PHE A 14 6.61 -7.66 -8.47
N ARG A 15 5.66 -8.60 -8.37
CA ARG A 15 5.08 -9.02 -7.08
C ARG A 15 6.02 -9.88 -6.23
N GLN A 16 7.01 -10.51 -6.86
CA GLN A 16 7.99 -11.37 -6.19
C GLN A 16 9.26 -10.63 -5.76
N ASP A 17 9.50 -9.42 -6.28
CA ASP A 17 10.65 -8.58 -5.92
C ASP A 17 10.54 -8.11 -4.44
N PRO A 18 11.51 -8.45 -3.57
CA PRO A 18 11.52 -8.03 -2.17
C PRO A 18 11.51 -6.49 -1.98
N GLU A 19 12.13 -5.73 -2.88
CA GLU A 19 12.10 -4.26 -2.80
C GLU A 19 10.73 -3.69 -3.16
N VAL A 20 9.99 -4.37 -4.04
CA VAL A 20 8.60 -4.02 -4.32
C VAL A 20 7.73 -4.34 -3.11
N GLN A 21 7.92 -5.50 -2.48
CA GLN A 21 7.18 -5.88 -1.27
C GLN A 21 7.42 -4.87 -0.14
N GLU A 22 8.66 -4.45 0.09
CA GLU A 22 9.00 -3.38 1.03
C GLU A 22 8.30 -2.06 0.65
N ALA A 23 8.32 -1.67 -0.63
CA ALA A 23 7.67 -0.44 -1.08
C ALA A 23 6.14 -0.50 -0.94
N LEU A 24 5.52 -1.66 -1.16
CA LEU A 24 4.09 -1.89 -0.96
C LEU A 24 3.70 -1.77 0.52
N ALA A 25 4.49 -2.38 1.41
CA ALA A 25 4.31 -2.28 2.86
C ALA A 25 4.46 -0.84 3.35
N TYR A 26 5.52 -0.14 2.93
CA TYR A 26 5.73 1.28 3.26
C TYR A 26 4.55 2.17 2.80
N SER A 27 4.01 1.86 1.63
CA SER A 27 2.88 2.58 1.02
C SER A 27 1.53 2.30 1.71
N GLY A 28 1.46 1.37 2.67
CA GLY A 28 0.24 1.03 3.40
C GLY A 28 -0.81 0.31 2.55
N ILE A 29 -0.44 -0.32 1.44
CA ILE A 29 -1.42 -0.98 0.54
C ILE A 29 -2.10 -2.16 1.24
N GLU A 30 -1.38 -2.88 2.11
CA GLU A 30 -1.94 -4.00 2.88
C GLU A 30 -2.84 -3.53 4.03
N GLU A 31 -2.60 -2.33 4.58
CA GLU A 31 -3.44 -1.71 5.61
C GLU A 31 -4.84 -1.45 5.06
N LEU A 32 -4.97 -1.06 3.78
CA LEU A 32 -6.26 -0.85 3.12
C LEU A 32 -7.10 -2.14 3.01
N ALA A 33 -6.47 -3.31 3.08
CA ALA A 33 -7.18 -4.59 3.07
C ALA A 33 -7.75 -4.96 4.45
N GLN A 34 -7.40 -4.22 5.51
CA GLN A 34 -7.93 -4.43 6.84
C GLN A 34 -9.26 -3.69 7.03
N PRO A 35 -10.23 -4.26 7.75
CA PRO A 35 -11.40 -3.52 8.20
C PRO A 35 -11.00 -2.27 8.99
N THR A 36 -11.71 -1.16 8.78
CA THR A 36 -11.47 0.08 9.53
C THR A 36 -11.88 -0.07 10.99
N LEU A 37 -13.01 -0.76 11.24
CA LEU A 37 -13.41 -1.13 12.59
C LEU A 37 -12.67 -2.39 13.04
N GLY A 38 -12.23 -2.40 14.30
CA GLY A 38 -11.67 -3.57 14.95
C GLY A 38 -12.67 -4.72 15.06
N GLU A 39 -12.16 -5.92 15.33
CA GLU A 39 -13.00 -7.09 15.55
C GLU A 39 -13.93 -6.89 16.75
N GLY A 40 -15.24 -6.88 16.50
CA GLY A 40 -16.26 -6.68 17.54
C GLY A 40 -16.48 -5.23 17.96
N GLU A 41 -15.78 -4.27 17.35
CA GLU A 41 -15.98 -2.84 17.62
C GLU A 41 -17.34 -2.37 17.09
N SER A 42 -18.11 -1.68 17.95
CA SER A 42 -19.36 -1.04 17.58
C SER A 42 -19.15 0.41 17.13
N VAL A 43 -20.19 1.01 16.53
CA VAL A 43 -20.13 2.44 16.16
C VAL A 43 -20.06 3.31 17.40
N GLU A 44 -20.70 2.91 18.49
CA GLU A 44 -20.65 3.60 19.78
C GLU A 44 -19.24 3.58 20.37
N ASP A 45 -18.50 2.48 20.22
CA ASP A 45 -17.10 2.39 20.64
C ASP A 45 -16.23 3.36 19.84
N LEU A 46 -16.38 3.39 18.51
CA LEU A 46 -15.65 4.32 17.63
C LEU A 46 -15.90 5.79 18.03
N LEU A 47 -17.16 6.15 18.29
CA LEU A 47 -17.52 7.53 18.70
C LEU A 47 -17.01 7.90 20.09
N ALA A 48 -16.77 6.92 20.97
CA ALA A 48 -16.22 7.15 22.30
C ALA A 48 -14.69 7.19 22.30
N ASP A 49 -14.04 6.66 21.27
CA ASP A 49 -12.58 6.68 21.13
C ASP A 49 -12.08 8.04 20.65
N ARG A 50 -11.60 8.82 21.62
CA ARG A 50 -11.01 10.14 21.39
C ARG A 50 -9.81 10.13 20.45
N SER A 51 -9.11 9.01 20.32
CA SER A 51 -7.95 8.90 19.42
C SER A 51 -8.34 8.91 17.94
N THR A 52 -9.60 8.66 17.62
CA THR A 52 -10.12 8.65 16.25
C THR A 52 -10.54 10.03 15.77
N TYR A 53 -10.73 11.00 16.68
CA TYR A 53 -11.15 12.36 16.34
C TYR A 53 -10.57 13.44 17.26
N GLU A 54 -10.99 13.54 18.53
CA GLU A 54 -10.69 14.69 19.40
C GLU A 54 -9.20 14.89 19.68
N ASP A 55 -8.47 13.79 19.85
CA ASP A 55 -7.05 13.76 20.18
C ASP A 55 -6.20 13.31 18.97
N PHE A 56 -6.80 13.18 17.77
CA PHE A 56 -6.09 12.75 16.56
C PHE A 56 -5.24 13.89 15.96
N ASP A 57 -3.94 13.65 15.83
CA ASP A 57 -3.01 14.61 15.23
C ASP A 57 -3.04 14.54 13.69
N VAL A 58 -3.92 15.34 13.08
CA VAL A 58 -4.09 15.43 11.63
C VAL A 58 -2.85 15.96 10.91
N ASP A 59 -2.05 16.82 11.55
CA ASP A 59 -0.87 17.43 10.95
C ASP A 59 0.27 16.41 10.88
N ALA A 60 0.50 15.67 11.96
CA ALA A 60 1.46 14.57 11.97
C ALA A 60 1.07 13.46 10.98
N ALA A 61 -0.22 13.07 10.94
CA ALA A 61 -0.72 12.09 9.99
C ALA A 61 -0.54 12.56 8.53
N GLY A 62 -0.88 13.82 8.25
CA GLY A 62 -0.77 14.42 6.91
C GLY A 62 0.68 14.60 6.43
N ALA A 63 1.65 14.71 7.34
CA ALA A 63 3.06 14.80 7.01
C ALA A 63 3.66 13.46 6.50
N ARG A 64 2.95 12.34 6.67
CA ARG A 64 3.42 11.02 6.21
C ARG A 64 3.56 10.98 4.69
N ASN A 65 4.75 10.60 4.22
CA ASN A 65 4.99 10.29 2.81
C ASN A 65 4.70 8.80 2.54
N TYR A 66 3.86 8.51 1.56
CA TYR A 66 3.46 7.14 1.18
C TYR A 66 4.37 6.48 0.14
N GLY A 67 5.34 7.19 -0.45
CA GLY A 67 6.34 6.58 -1.34
C GLY A 67 5.81 6.11 -2.69
N PHE A 68 4.60 6.51 -3.09
CA PHE A 68 3.96 6.01 -4.32
C PHE A 68 4.76 6.25 -5.60
N VAL A 69 5.54 7.34 -5.69
CA VAL A 69 6.42 7.60 -6.84
C VAL A 69 7.53 6.54 -6.93
N ARG A 70 8.14 6.17 -5.80
CA ARG A 70 9.15 5.08 -5.75
C ARG A 70 8.52 3.76 -6.18
N LEU A 71 7.34 3.42 -5.63
CA LEU A 71 6.64 2.19 -5.97
C LEU A 71 6.31 2.13 -7.47
N ASN A 72 5.80 3.22 -8.05
CA ASN A 72 5.53 3.29 -9.49
C ASN A 72 6.81 3.17 -10.33
N GLN A 73 7.92 3.78 -9.89
CA GLN A 73 9.19 3.65 -10.58
C GLN A 73 9.68 2.20 -10.62
N LEU A 74 9.51 1.43 -9.53
CA LEU A 74 9.81 -0.01 -9.51
C LEU A 74 8.93 -0.76 -10.51
N ALA A 75 7.64 -0.46 -10.58
CA ALA A 75 6.75 -1.04 -11.58
C ALA A 75 7.21 -0.76 -13.02
N MET A 76 7.65 0.47 -13.30
CA MET A 76 8.21 0.83 -14.60
C MET A 76 9.52 0.09 -14.92
N GLN A 77 10.40 -0.11 -13.92
CA GLN A 77 11.64 -0.87 -14.11
C GLN A 77 11.37 -2.34 -14.45
N HIS A 78 10.39 -2.97 -13.79
CA HIS A 78 9.92 -4.32 -14.12
C HIS A 78 9.30 -4.38 -15.52
N LEU A 79 8.44 -3.42 -15.87
CA LEU A 79 7.79 -3.37 -17.18
C LEU A 79 8.80 -3.24 -18.33
N LEU A 80 9.80 -2.37 -18.16
CA LEU A 80 10.81 -2.06 -19.18
C LEU A 80 12.00 -3.04 -19.19
N GLY A 81 12.07 -3.98 -18.24
CA GLY A 81 13.14 -4.99 -18.18
C GLY A 81 14.46 -4.50 -17.58
N PHE A 82 14.44 -3.45 -16.76
CA PHE A 82 15.61 -3.01 -15.98
C PHE A 82 15.78 -3.79 -14.66
N ARG A 83 14.81 -4.66 -14.34
CA ARG A 83 14.83 -5.61 -13.23
C ARG A 83 14.40 -6.99 -13.74
N ALA A 84 14.99 -8.03 -13.16
CA ALA A 84 14.67 -9.43 -13.44
C ALA A 84 13.59 -9.94 -12.48
#